data_AF-A0A5A7UTQ7-F1
#
_entry.id   AF-A0A5A7UTQ7-F1
#
_cell.length_a   1.000
_cell.length_b   1.000
_cell.length_c   1.000
_cell.angle_alpha   90.00
_cell.angle_beta   90.00
_cell.angle_gamma   90.00
#
_symmetry.space_group_name_H-M   'P 1'
#
loop_
_entity.id
_entity.type
_entity.pdbx_description
1 polymer ?
#
loop_
_entity_poly.entity_id
_entity_poly.type
_entity_poly.pdbx_seq_one_letter_code
_entity_poly.pdbx_strand_id
1 'polypeptide(L)'
;MDLQTKKACRRLHDIQRELDNEREADELIKAQIQAHFENIQRIADTTTLPHAIQHLHSRIEEDLDLSHLTERLMMGKGQPNTLTLAEKLDLWENLKILSFTKMVISLWAITVLSLYIRVQVNILGRHMYIDTARGLGSSHLLEEADLIDRDDQQKFLAISDFLCNYGLNALIPKLQVAVGEVLKRKQLRDVFNTTVLRETTTQIIKIFMSTGSPHHWLDYLMPGDNQSSITDTLSTDDDAVAPNFNKFDQLMMETRAVLLSAEFGNIVEKSLEVGVDGLMEEMEASLAGSSSKASGIPLARLVPRVAQMGLLLLEDPIKSRFIQMIRGIPEVEIFFTLLYANMPAS
;
A
#
# COMPACT_ATOMS: atom_id res chain seq x y z
N MET A 1 -23.72 -30.15 -59.59
CA MET A 1 -23.56 -29.25 -58.42
C MET A 1 -24.24 -27.94 -58.74
N ASP A 2 -25.32 -27.67 -58.01
CA ASP A 2 -26.24 -26.57 -58.23
C ASP A 2 -25.59 -25.20 -57.94
N LEU A 3 -25.98 -24.18 -58.71
CA LEU A 3 -25.49 -22.81 -58.61
C LEU A 3 -25.77 -22.21 -57.22
N GLN A 4 -26.88 -22.65 -56.59
CA GLN A 4 -27.24 -22.26 -55.23
C GLN A 4 -26.24 -22.81 -54.19
N THR A 5 -25.77 -24.05 -54.34
CA THR A 5 -24.78 -24.65 -53.42
C THR A 5 -23.44 -23.94 -53.49
N LYS A 6 -22.99 -23.54 -54.70
CA LYS A 6 -21.76 -22.74 -54.87
C LYS A 6 -21.87 -21.35 -54.23
N LYS A 7 -23.05 -20.72 -54.30
CA LYS A 7 -23.29 -19.40 -53.69
C LYS A 7 -23.34 -19.48 -52.15
N ALA A 8 -23.91 -20.56 -51.61
CA ALA A 8 -23.92 -20.83 -50.17
C ALA A 8 -22.51 -21.09 -49.63
N CYS A 9 -21.70 -21.91 -50.30
CA CYS A 9 -20.30 -22.15 -49.89
C CYS A 9 -19.44 -20.88 -49.91
N ARG A 10 -19.63 -19.98 -50.89
CA ARG A 10 -18.91 -18.70 -50.92
C ARG A 10 -19.28 -17.81 -49.73
N ARG A 11 -20.58 -17.68 -49.44
CA ARG A 11 -21.06 -16.90 -48.27
C ARG A 11 -20.52 -17.46 -46.94
N LEU A 12 -20.49 -18.78 -46.79
CA LEU A 12 -19.90 -19.41 -45.60
C LEU A 12 -18.41 -19.13 -45.48
N HIS A 13 -17.67 -19.17 -46.59
CA HIS A 13 -16.25 -18.83 -46.59
C HIS A 13 -16.01 -17.34 -46.26
N ASP A 14 -16.86 -16.45 -46.75
CA ASP A 14 -16.74 -15.01 -46.47
C ASP A 14 -17.04 -14.72 -44.99
N ILE A 15 -18.09 -15.33 -44.42
CA ILE A 15 -18.42 -15.22 -42.98
C ILE A 15 -17.30 -15.83 -42.12
N GLN A 16 -16.74 -16.97 -42.50
CA GLN A 16 -15.63 -17.58 -41.77
C GLN A 16 -14.40 -16.67 -41.78
N ARG A 17 -14.08 -16.05 -42.92
CA ARG A 17 -12.98 -15.09 -43.02
C ARG A 17 -13.23 -13.85 -42.16
N GLU A 18 -14.46 -13.36 -42.12
CA GLU A 18 -14.85 -12.22 -41.29
C GLU A 18 -14.73 -12.54 -39.80
N LEU A 19 -15.20 -13.71 -39.35
CA LEU A 19 -15.03 -14.20 -37.98
C LEU A 19 -13.57 -14.41 -37.59
N ASP A 20 -12.75 -14.92 -38.51
CA ASP A 20 -11.32 -15.13 -38.24
C ASP A 20 -10.58 -13.78 -38.15
N ASN A 21 -10.94 -12.80 -38.99
CA ASN A 21 -10.42 -11.43 -38.89
C ASN A 21 -10.85 -10.73 -37.60
N GLU A 22 -12.11 -10.91 -37.18
CA GLU A 22 -12.63 -10.35 -35.92
C GLU A 22 -11.90 -10.94 -34.71
N ARG A 23 -11.68 -12.26 -34.70
CA ARG A 23 -10.87 -12.93 -33.67
C ARG A 23 -9.43 -12.43 -33.64
N GLU A 24 -8.80 -12.26 -34.80
CA GLU A 24 -7.43 -11.74 -34.88
C GLU A 24 -7.35 -10.29 -34.36
N ALA A 25 -8.33 -9.46 -34.70
CA ALA A 25 -8.45 -8.10 -34.17
C ALA A 25 -8.64 -8.08 -32.64
N ASP A 26 -9.51 -8.93 -32.11
CA ASP A 26 -9.76 -9.06 -30.67
C ASP A 26 -8.49 -9.50 -29.92
N GLU A 27 -7.74 -10.47 -30.45
CA GLU A 27 -6.48 -10.93 -29.85
C GLU A 27 -5.41 -9.83 -29.86
N LEU A 28 -5.34 -9.02 -30.93
CA LEU A 28 -4.45 -7.87 -30.99
C LEU A 28 -4.80 -6.81 -29.95
N ILE A 29 -6.08 -6.50 -29.77
CA ILE A 29 -6.55 -5.53 -28.76
C ILE A 29 -6.20 -6.05 -27.36
N LYS A 30 -6.48 -7.32 -27.05
CA LYS A 30 -6.11 -7.93 -25.77
C LYS A 30 -4.60 -7.85 -25.53
N ALA A 31 -3.78 -8.15 -26.54
CA ALA A 31 -2.33 -8.08 -26.42
C ALA A 31 -1.85 -6.64 -26.13
N GLN A 32 -2.45 -5.64 -26.74
CA GLN A 32 -2.13 -4.23 -26.47
C GLN A 32 -2.53 -3.80 -25.06
N ILE A 33 -3.73 -4.17 -24.61
CA ILE A 33 -4.22 -3.89 -23.24
C ILE A 33 -3.29 -4.54 -22.22
N GLN A 34 -2.93 -5.80 -22.44
CA GLN A 34 -2.03 -6.56 -21.57
C GLN A 34 -0.64 -5.92 -21.51
N ALA A 35 -0.07 -5.55 -22.67
CA ALA A 35 1.24 -4.89 -22.72
C ALA A 35 1.23 -3.53 -21.99
N HIS A 36 0.14 -2.77 -22.11
CA HIS A 36 0.00 -1.51 -21.37
C HIS A 36 -0.11 -1.75 -19.87
N PHE A 37 -0.92 -2.71 -19.43
CA PHE A 37 -1.04 -3.10 -18.03
C PHE A 37 0.32 -3.51 -17.44
N GLU A 38 1.08 -4.36 -18.13
CA GLU A 38 2.42 -4.78 -17.70
C GLU A 38 3.39 -3.60 -17.57
N ASN A 39 3.30 -2.63 -18.50
CA ASN A 39 4.09 -1.40 -18.41
C ASN A 39 3.69 -0.54 -17.21
N ILE A 40 2.40 -0.44 -16.88
CA ILE A 40 1.92 0.26 -15.67
C ILE A 40 2.44 -0.42 -14.40
N GLN A 41 2.36 -1.75 -14.31
CA GLN A 41 2.92 -2.49 -13.17
C GLN A 41 4.42 -2.25 -13.03
N ARG A 42 5.16 -2.26 -14.14
CA ARG A 42 6.59 -1.97 -14.16
C ARG A 42 6.89 -0.55 -13.65
N ILE A 43 6.15 0.47 -14.10
CA ILE A 43 6.32 1.86 -13.65
C ILE A 43 6.06 1.98 -12.14
N ALA A 44 5.00 1.34 -11.65
CA ALA A 44 4.69 1.30 -10.23
C ALA A 44 5.87 0.74 -9.42
N ASP A 45 6.41 -0.40 -9.84
CA ASP A 45 7.48 -1.10 -9.13
C ASP A 45 8.86 -0.40 -9.24
N THR A 46 9.17 0.24 -10.38
CA THR A 46 10.50 0.83 -10.61
C THR A 46 10.61 2.32 -10.27
N THR A 47 9.48 3.01 -10.13
CA THR A 47 9.49 4.48 -10.06
C THR A 47 8.64 4.99 -8.89
N THR A 48 7.32 4.77 -8.93
CA THR A 48 6.40 5.39 -7.95
C THR A 48 6.57 4.80 -6.55
N LEU A 49 6.58 3.47 -6.44
CA LEU A 49 6.66 2.78 -5.16
C LEU A 49 8.01 2.98 -4.46
N PRO A 50 9.18 2.89 -5.13
CA PRO A 50 10.45 3.18 -4.48
C PRO A 50 10.55 4.57 -3.88
N HIS A 51 10.08 5.59 -4.60
CA HIS A 51 10.06 6.98 -4.10
C HIS A 51 9.21 7.10 -2.82
N ALA A 52 7.97 6.59 -2.88
CA ALA A 52 7.05 6.69 -1.75
C ALA A 52 7.55 5.93 -0.51
N ILE A 53 8.20 4.78 -0.69
CA ILE A 53 8.76 4.02 0.44
C ILE A 53 9.99 4.70 1.03
N GLN A 54 10.85 5.32 0.20
CA GLN A 54 11.98 6.10 0.73
C GLN A 54 11.49 7.28 1.57
N HIS A 55 10.44 7.97 1.10
CA HIS A 55 9.81 9.04 1.88
C HIS A 55 9.21 8.50 3.19
N LEU A 56 8.48 7.39 3.12
CA LEU A 56 7.89 6.72 4.30
C LEU A 56 8.96 6.31 5.32
N HIS A 57 10.08 5.75 4.86
CA HIS A 57 11.20 5.36 5.70
C HIS A 57 11.74 6.55 6.49
N SER A 58 12.07 7.66 5.82
CA SER A 58 12.58 8.86 6.46
C SER A 58 11.61 9.41 7.50
N ARG A 59 10.31 9.47 7.18
CA ARG A 59 9.29 9.98 8.10
C ARG A 59 9.09 9.08 9.33
N ILE A 60 9.07 7.76 9.16
CA ILE A 60 8.99 6.82 10.29
C ILE A 60 10.24 6.91 11.18
N GLU A 61 11.43 7.09 10.61
CA GLU A 61 12.64 7.28 11.40
C GLU A 61 12.62 8.56 12.22
N GLU A 62 12.15 9.66 11.64
CA GLU A 62 12.02 10.95 12.32
C GLU A 62 10.96 10.91 13.43
N ASP A 63 9.76 10.40 13.13
CA ASP A 63 8.62 10.45 14.05
C ASP A 63 8.70 9.37 15.16
N LEU A 64 9.46 8.29 14.93
CA LEU A 64 9.67 7.18 15.87
C LEU A 64 11.16 6.94 16.14
N ASP A 65 11.91 8.02 16.40
CA ASP A 65 13.30 7.91 16.86
C ASP A 65 13.38 7.35 18.28
N LEU A 66 14.07 6.22 18.42
CA LEU A 66 14.27 5.51 19.68
C LEU A 66 15.67 5.74 20.27
N SER A 67 16.52 6.54 19.60
CA SER A 67 17.92 6.76 19.97
C SER A 67 18.04 7.37 21.35
N HIS A 68 17.26 8.42 21.64
CA HIS A 68 17.27 9.08 22.95
C HIS A 68 16.91 8.13 24.11
N LEU A 69 15.93 7.24 23.93
CA LEU A 69 15.57 6.24 24.96
C LEU A 69 16.67 5.21 25.16
N THR A 70 17.27 4.76 24.06
CA THR A 70 18.36 3.78 24.07
C THR A 70 19.61 4.36 24.74
N GLU A 71 19.96 5.60 24.43
CA GLU A 71 21.07 6.34 25.04
C GLU A 71 20.86 6.54 26.55
N ARG A 72 19.66 6.96 26.98
CA ARG A 72 19.34 7.10 28.40
C ARG A 72 19.46 5.77 29.14
N LEU A 73 18.99 4.67 28.54
CA LEU A 73 19.14 3.32 29.10
C LEU A 73 20.61 2.86 29.17
N MET A 74 21.44 3.28 28.22
CA MET A 74 22.89 2.99 28.22
C MET A 74 23.64 3.79 29.29
N MET A 75 23.33 5.08 29.45
CA MET A 75 23.93 5.94 30.49
C MET A 75 23.67 5.40 31.89
N GLY A 76 22.47 4.84 32.13
CA GLY A 76 22.12 4.17 33.39
C GLY A 76 22.87 2.86 33.69
N LYS A 77 23.61 2.28 32.73
CA LYS A 77 24.48 1.11 32.97
C LYS A 77 25.88 1.50 33.44
N GLY A 78 26.35 2.71 33.14
CA GLY A 78 27.74 3.14 33.34
C GLY A 78 28.02 3.82 34.69
N GLN A 79 27.00 4.34 35.38
CA GLN A 79 27.16 5.05 36.65
C GLN A 79 26.08 4.65 37.67
N PRO A 80 26.45 4.30 38.92
CA PRO A 80 25.53 3.68 39.88
C PRO A 80 24.40 4.56 40.44
N ASN A 81 24.22 5.82 40.00
CA ASN A 81 23.23 6.76 40.59
C ASN A 81 22.46 7.64 39.59
N THR A 82 22.49 7.35 38.28
CA THR A 82 21.90 8.27 37.27
C THR A 82 20.40 8.04 37.02
N LEU A 83 19.90 6.82 37.28
CA LEU A 83 18.49 6.45 37.10
C LEU A 83 18.03 5.55 38.26
N THR A 84 16.87 5.85 38.82
CA THR A 84 16.20 4.99 39.79
C THR A 84 15.69 3.71 39.12
N LEU A 85 15.42 2.67 39.91
CA LEU A 85 14.84 1.42 39.38
C LEU A 85 13.49 1.66 38.69
N ALA A 86 12.67 2.55 39.24
CA ALA A 86 11.37 2.90 38.67
C ALA A 86 11.52 3.58 37.31
N GLU A 87 12.40 4.58 37.19
CA GLU A 87 12.67 5.26 35.92
C GLU A 87 13.25 4.31 34.87
N LYS A 88 14.13 3.38 35.27
CA LYS A 88 14.67 2.38 34.36
C LYS A 88 13.59 1.46 33.82
N LEU A 89 12.66 1.02 34.67
CA LEU A 89 11.53 0.19 34.25
C LEU A 89 10.60 0.96 33.30
N ASP A 90 10.29 2.22 33.61
CA ASP A 90 9.48 3.09 32.76
C ASP A 90 10.11 3.28 31.37
N LEU A 91 11.42 3.54 31.29
CA LEU A 91 12.15 3.63 30.02
C LEU A 91 12.07 2.34 29.19
N TRP A 92 12.17 1.17 29.84
CA TRP A 92 12.05 -0.11 29.15
C TRP A 92 10.62 -0.39 28.68
N GLU A 93 9.62 0.00 29.46
CA GLU A 93 8.21 -0.12 29.09
C GLU A 93 7.88 0.82 27.91
N ASN A 94 8.36 2.06 27.93
CA ASN A 94 8.23 3.00 26.82
C ASN A 94 8.93 2.49 25.56
N LEU A 95 10.17 1.99 25.69
CA LEU A 95 10.88 1.38 24.57
C LEU A 95 10.13 0.17 24.01
N LYS A 96 9.56 -0.69 24.87
CA LYS A 96 8.73 -1.82 24.44
C LYS A 96 7.55 -1.37 23.58
N ILE A 97 6.77 -0.38 24.04
CA ILE A 97 5.61 0.12 23.27
C ILE A 97 6.06 0.74 21.94
N LEU A 98 7.07 1.60 21.96
CA LEU A 98 7.51 2.30 20.76
C LEU A 98 8.18 1.37 19.73
N SER A 99 8.96 0.38 20.17
CA SER A 99 9.54 -0.62 19.27
C SER A 99 8.45 -1.41 18.53
N PHE A 100 7.43 -1.88 19.24
CA PHE A 100 6.31 -2.59 18.60
C PHE A 100 5.49 -1.66 17.70
N THR A 101 5.29 -0.40 18.11
CA THR A 101 4.63 0.61 17.28
C THR A 101 5.39 0.80 15.97
N LYS A 102 6.71 1.00 16.02
CA LYS A 102 7.57 1.19 14.86
C LYS A 102 7.56 -0.03 13.93
N MET A 103 7.65 -1.24 14.47
CA MET A 103 7.57 -2.46 13.67
C MET A 103 6.21 -2.61 12.97
N VAL A 104 5.11 -2.42 13.70
CA VAL A 104 3.76 -2.64 13.16
C VAL A 104 3.38 -1.53 12.18
N ILE A 105 3.74 -0.27 12.44
CA ILE A 105 3.46 0.83 11.50
C ILE A 105 4.25 0.66 10.22
N SER A 106 5.53 0.27 10.29
CA SER A 106 6.34 -0.01 9.09
C SER A 106 5.70 -1.10 8.24
N LEU A 107 5.26 -2.20 8.86
CA LEU A 107 4.62 -3.32 8.17
C LEU A 107 3.28 -2.91 7.56
N TRP A 108 2.43 -2.22 8.32
CA TRP A 108 1.12 -1.79 7.85
C TRP A 108 1.26 -0.76 6.72
N ALA A 109 2.10 0.27 6.93
CA ALA A 109 2.27 1.36 5.98
C ALA A 109 2.89 0.88 4.67
N ILE A 110 3.95 0.07 4.68
CA ILE A 110 4.52 -0.46 3.42
C ILE A 110 3.49 -1.30 2.66
N THR A 111 2.73 -2.14 3.36
CA THR A 111 1.73 -3.02 2.75
C THR A 111 0.64 -2.20 2.09
N VAL A 112 0.00 -1.32 2.86
CA VAL A 112 -1.15 -0.54 2.40
C VAL A 112 -0.76 0.51 1.37
N LEU A 113 0.37 1.21 1.55
CA LEU A 113 0.88 2.16 0.56
C LEU A 113 1.23 1.48 -0.77
N SER A 114 1.79 0.26 -0.74
CA SER A 114 2.08 -0.48 -1.97
C SER A 114 0.83 -0.86 -2.75
N LEU A 115 -0.25 -1.24 -2.05
CA LEU A 115 -1.54 -1.54 -2.68
C LEU A 115 -2.22 -0.26 -3.18
N TYR A 116 -2.18 0.82 -2.38
CA TYR A 116 -2.76 2.11 -2.72
C TYR A 116 -2.13 2.70 -3.99
N ILE A 117 -0.80 2.72 -4.10
CA ILE A 117 -0.10 3.20 -5.30
C ILE A 117 -0.49 2.37 -6.52
N ARG A 118 -0.63 1.05 -6.37
CA ARG A 118 -1.09 0.18 -7.46
C ARG A 118 -2.54 0.48 -7.86
N VAL A 119 -3.43 0.82 -6.93
CA VAL A 119 -4.77 1.29 -7.26
C VAL A 119 -4.69 2.57 -8.09
N GLN A 120 -3.93 3.57 -7.62
CA GLN A 120 -3.78 4.86 -8.31
C GLN A 120 -3.25 4.70 -9.74
N VAL A 121 -2.10 4.03 -9.92
CA VAL A 121 -1.47 3.90 -11.24
C VAL A 121 -2.30 3.05 -12.21
N ASN A 122 -3.07 2.05 -11.73
CA ASN A 122 -3.97 1.28 -12.58
C ASN A 122 -5.18 2.10 -13.02
N ILE A 123 -5.81 2.84 -12.10
CA ILE A 123 -6.92 3.75 -12.44
C ILE A 123 -6.42 4.79 -13.46
N LEU A 124 -5.34 5.49 -13.15
CA LEU A 124 -4.78 6.52 -14.02
C LEU A 124 -4.37 5.95 -15.38
N GLY A 125 -3.63 4.83 -15.38
CA GLY A 125 -3.17 4.17 -16.60
C GLY A 125 -4.33 3.72 -17.49
N ARG A 126 -5.42 3.24 -16.90
CA ARG A 126 -6.61 2.83 -17.64
C ARG A 126 -7.30 4.04 -18.29
N HIS A 127 -7.45 5.15 -17.57
CA HIS A 127 -7.98 6.39 -18.14
C HIS A 127 -7.09 6.90 -19.28
N MET A 128 -5.77 6.94 -19.11
CA MET A 128 -4.82 7.34 -20.17
C MET A 128 -4.87 6.42 -21.40
N TYR A 129 -5.08 5.12 -21.19
CA TYR A 129 -5.25 4.17 -22.29
C TYR A 129 -6.54 4.44 -23.08
N ILE A 130 -7.65 4.68 -22.39
CA ILE A 130 -8.94 5.05 -23.00
C ILE A 130 -8.80 6.35 -23.81
N ASP A 131 -8.18 7.36 -23.22
CA ASP A 131 -7.95 8.67 -23.85
C ASP A 131 -7.14 8.53 -25.15
N THR A 132 -6.09 7.71 -25.12
CA THR A 132 -5.27 7.42 -26.31
C THR A 132 -6.06 6.66 -27.38
N ALA A 133 -6.84 5.64 -26.97
CA ALA A 133 -7.65 4.84 -27.89
C ALA A 133 -8.76 5.66 -28.56
N ARG A 134 -9.37 6.62 -27.84
CA ARG A 134 -10.38 7.55 -28.38
C ARG A 134 -9.78 8.55 -29.38
N GLY A 135 -8.63 9.14 -29.04
CA GLY A 135 -7.94 10.10 -29.92
C GLY A 135 -7.45 9.51 -31.26
N LEU A 136 -7.31 8.18 -31.35
CA LEU A 136 -7.01 7.47 -32.60
C LEU A 136 -8.25 7.23 -33.47
N GLY A 137 -9.47 7.30 -32.91
CA GLY A 137 -10.73 6.99 -33.57
C GLY A 137 -11.60 8.19 -33.99
N SER A 138 -11.37 9.38 -33.43
CA SER A 138 -12.21 10.58 -33.65
C SER A 138 -11.49 11.70 -34.41
N SER A 139 -12.22 12.47 -35.22
CA SER A 139 -11.68 13.60 -35.99
C SER A 139 -11.54 14.85 -35.11
N HIS A 140 -10.38 15.00 -34.47
CA HIS A 140 -9.63 16.17 -33.95
C HIS A 140 -10.33 17.45 -33.38
N LEU A 141 -11.65 17.67 -33.40
CA LEU A 141 -12.20 19.01 -33.10
C LEU A 141 -13.14 19.13 -31.88
N LEU A 142 -13.42 18.05 -31.13
CA LEU A 142 -14.33 18.13 -29.97
C LEU A 142 -13.83 17.46 -28.66
N GLU A 143 -12.68 16.76 -28.66
CA GLU A 143 -12.32 15.83 -27.57
C GLU A 143 -11.21 16.29 -26.60
N GLU A 144 -10.51 17.40 -26.84
CA GLU A 144 -9.46 17.88 -25.89
C GLU A 144 -10.02 18.24 -24.50
N ALA A 145 -11.31 18.52 -24.39
CA ALA A 145 -11.97 18.88 -23.13
C ALA A 145 -12.21 17.68 -22.17
N ASP A 146 -12.07 16.43 -22.63
CA ASP A 146 -12.35 15.24 -21.82
C ASP A 146 -11.09 14.47 -21.38
N LEU A 147 -9.89 14.91 -21.84
CA LEU A 147 -8.61 14.31 -21.49
C LEU A 147 -8.17 14.69 -20.08
N ILE A 148 -7.46 13.79 -19.39
CA ILE A 148 -6.80 14.13 -18.13
C ILE A 148 -5.54 14.94 -18.42
N ASP A 149 -5.52 16.21 -18.01
CA ASP A 149 -4.35 17.06 -18.18
C ASP A 149 -3.17 16.62 -17.29
N ARG A 150 -1.98 17.14 -17.58
CA ARG A 150 -0.75 16.76 -16.86
C ARG A 150 -0.75 17.22 -15.40
N ASP A 151 -1.43 18.31 -15.09
CA ASP A 151 -1.47 18.85 -13.74
C ASP A 151 -2.36 17.97 -12.85
N ASP A 152 -3.51 17.52 -13.37
CA ASP A 152 -4.40 16.57 -12.70
C ASP A 152 -3.75 15.19 -12.53
N GLN A 153 -3.00 14.71 -13.54
CA GLN A 153 -2.18 13.49 -13.41
C GLN A 153 -1.17 13.61 -12.26
N GLN A 154 -0.44 14.73 -12.19
CA GLN A 154 0.58 14.96 -11.18
C GLN A 154 -0.04 15.12 -9.78
N LYS A 155 -1.11 15.91 -9.65
CA LYS A 155 -1.85 16.08 -8.39
C LYS A 155 -2.36 14.74 -7.87
N PHE A 156 -2.94 13.92 -8.75
CA PHE A 156 -3.48 12.61 -8.37
C PHE A 156 -2.39 11.66 -7.84
N LEU A 157 -1.25 11.56 -8.54
CA LEU A 157 -0.13 10.74 -8.07
C LEU A 157 0.48 11.27 -6.78
N ALA A 158 0.55 12.59 -6.59
CA ALA A 158 1.09 13.21 -5.38
C ALA A 158 0.29 12.87 -4.11
N ILE A 159 -0.98 12.43 -4.22
CA ILE A 159 -1.76 11.99 -3.06
C ILE A 159 -1.11 10.79 -2.36
N SER A 160 -0.24 10.00 -3.01
CA SER A 160 0.51 8.94 -2.32
C SER A 160 1.39 9.46 -1.17
N ASP A 161 1.77 10.74 -1.19
CA ASP A 161 2.53 11.37 -0.10
C ASP A 161 1.66 11.77 1.09
N PHE A 162 0.33 11.71 0.99
CA PHE A 162 -0.59 12.10 2.05
C PHE A 162 -0.35 11.30 3.34
N LEU A 163 -0.09 10.00 3.23
CA LEU A 163 0.24 9.15 4.37
C LEU A 163 1.45 9.71 5.12
N CYS A 164 2.53 10.00 4.40
CA CYS A 164 3.79 10.48 4.98
C CYS A 164 3.69 11.90 5.56
N ASN A 165 2.92 12.77 4.89
CA ASN A 165 2.82 14.19 5.25
C ASN A 165 1.80 14.45 6.36
N TYR A 166 0.70 13.68 6.40
CA TYR A 166 -0.45 13.95 7.27
C TYR A 166 -0.91 12.70 8.01
N GLY A 167 -1.02 11.57 7.32
CA GLY A 167 -1.56 10.33 7.87
C GLY A 167 -0.80 9.79 9.08
N LEU A 168 0.54 9.77 9.02
CA LEU A 168 1.42 9.25 10.08
C LEU A 168 1.18 9.96 11.44
N ASN A 169 0.97 11.28 11.43
CA ASN A 169 0.75 12.07 12.65
C ASN A 169 -0.48 11.60 13.44
N ALA A 170 -1.54 11.19 12.75
CA ALA A 170 -2.76 10.65 13.37
C ALA A 170 -2.66 9.14 13.60
N LEU A 171 -1.97 8.42 12.73
CA LEU A 171 -1.80 6.97 12.78
C LEU A 171 -0.96 6.51 13.97
N ILE A 172 0.18 7.16 14.24
CA ILE A 172 1.13 6.76 15.28
C ILE A 172 0.46 6.70 16.67
N PRO A 173 -0.21 7.75 17.17
CA PRO A 173 -0.84 7.71 18.50
C PRO A 173 -1.93 6.66 18.59
N LYS A 174 -2.70 6.45 17.51
CA LYS A 174 -3.78 5.44 17.47
C LYS A 174 -3.21 4.02 17.54
N LEU A 175 -2.13 3.77 16.81
CA LEU A 175 -1.46 2.48 16.84
C LEU A 175 -0.78 2.23 18.20
N GLN A 176 -0.19 3.25 18.83
CA GLN A 176 0.37 3.14 20.18
C GLN A 176 -0.68 2.70 21.21
N VAL A 177 -1.93 3.16 21.09
CA VAL A 177 -3.03 2.71 21.95
C VAL A 177 -3.32 1.21 21.74
N ALA A 178 -3.38 0.75 20.49
CA ALA A 178 -3.59 -0.67 20.18
C ALA A 178 -2.43 -1.55 20.68
N VAL A 179 -1.19 -1.09 20.48
CA VAL A 179 0.03 -1.74 21.00
C VAL A 179 -0.01 -1.81 22.53
N GLY A 180 -0.35 -0.71 23.19
CA GLY A 180 -0.50 -0.64 24.64
C GLY A 180 -1.54 -1.62 25.17
N GLU A 181 -2.69 -1.73 24.50
CA GLU A 181 -3.77 -2.64 24.88
C GLU A 181 -3.35 -4.12 24.81
N VAL A 182 -2.61 -4.51 23.76
CA VAL A 182 -2.11 -5.89 23.61
C VAL A 182 -0.95 -6.18 24.58
N LEU A 183 -0.05 -5.23 24.75
CA LEU A 183 1.18 -5.42 25.54
C LEU A 183 1.01 -5.16 27.04
N LYS A 184 -0.11 -4.58 27.51
CA LYS A 184 -0.33 -4.29 28.95
C LYS A 184 -0.23 -5.53 29.85
N ARG A 185 -0.53 -6.71 29.30
CA ARG A 185 -0.47 -7.99 30.03
C ARG A 185 0.88 -8.71 29.87
N LYS A 186 1.79 -8.16 29.05
CA LYS A 186 3.07 -8.77 28.69
C LYS A 186 4.23 -8.06 29.39
N GLN A 187 4.94 -8.79 30.22
CA GLN A 187 6.05 -8.28 31.00
C GLN A 187 7.37 -8.49 30.26
N LEU A 188 8.35 -7.64 30.56
CA LEU A 188 9.70 -7.70 29.96
C LEU A 188 10.43 -9.03 30.17
N ARG A 189 10.03 -9.81 31.19
CA ARG A 189 10.59 -11.14 31.51
C ARG A 189 9.91 -12.29 30.76
N ASP A 190 8.77 -12.04 30.13
CA ASP A 190 7.99 -13.08 29.47
C ASP A 190 8.78 -13.62 28.27
N VAL A 191 8.68 -14.93 28.05
CA VAL A 191 9.38 -15.60 26.95
C VAL A 191 8.55 -15.51 25.68
N PHE A 192 9.16 -14.98 24.63
CA PHE A 192 8.57 -14.85 23.30
C PHE A 192 9.32 -15.77 22.32
N ASN A 193 8.57 -16.64 21.67
CA ASN A 193 9.01 -17.33 20.45
C ASN A 193 8.34 -16.68 19.23
N THR A 194 8.66 -17.16 18.03
CA THR A 194 8.09 -16.63 16.78
C THR A 194 6.57 -16.71 16.77
N THR A 195 5.97 -17.80 17.25
CA THR A 195 4.51 -17.97 17.31
C THR A 195 3.85 -16.90 18.19
N VAL A 196 4.35 -16.68 19.40
CA VAL A 196 3.84 -15.65 20.31
C VAL A 196 4.03 -14.26 19.71
N LEU A 197 5.15 -14.00 19.05
CA LEU A 197 5.38 -12.72 18.37
C LEU A 197 4.38 -12.53 17.21
N ARG A 198 4.18 -13.54 16.38
CA ARG A 198 3.20 -13.55 15.27
C ARG A 198 1.79 -13.24 15.78
N GLU A 199 1.34 -13.96 16.80
CA GLU A 199 0.03 -13.76 17.42
C GLU A 199 -0.10 -12.35 18.00
N THR A 200 0.95 -11.85 18.66
CA THR A 200 0.97 -10.51 19.23
C THR A 200 0.85 -9.45 18.13
N THR A 201 1.65 -9.54 17.07
CA THR A 201 1.60 -8.64 15.92
C THR A 201 0.24 -8.67 15.23
N THR A 202 -0.31 -9.87 15.00
CA THR A 202 -1.64 -10.06 14.40
C THR A 202 -2.74 -9.43 15.26
N GLN A 203 -2.67 -9.59 16.59
CA GLN A 203 -3.64 -8.98 17.52
C GLN A 203 -3.56 -7.46 17.52
N ILE A 204 -2.35 -6.88 17.45
CA ILE A 204 -2.18 -5.42 17.34
C ILE A 204 -2.83 -4.90 16.07
N ILE A 205 -2.52 -5.51 14.91
CA ILE A 205 -3.10 -5.13 13.62
C ILE A 205 -4.63 -5.25 13.66
N LYS A 206 -5.15 -6.37 14.18
CA LYS A 206 -6.60 -6.60 14.28
C LYS A 206 -7.30 -5.55 15.15
N ILE A 207 -6.76 -5.26 16.34
CA ILE A 207 -7.32 -4.22 17.21
C ILE A 207 -7.28 -2.88 16.49
N PHE A 208 -6.14 -2.51 15.90
CA PHE A 208 -5.98 -1.28 15.15
C PHE A 208 -7.03 -1.16 14.03
N MET A 209 -7.17 -2.17 13.17
CA MET A 209 -8.11 -2.17 12.02
C MET A 209 -9.59 -2.23 12.45
N SER A 210 -9.90 -2.70 13.65
CA SER A 210 -11.26 -2.75 14.20
C SER A 210 -11.66 -1.50 15.01
N THR A 211 -10.75 -0.52 15.13
CA THR A 211 -10.97 0.66 15.98
C THR A 211 -11.78 1.72 15.25
N GLY A 212 -13.10 1.75 15.48
CA GLY A 212 -13.98 2.80 14.94
C GLY A 212 -14.83 2.30 13.78
N SER A 213 -14.92 3.08 12.70
CA SER A 213 -15.69 2.67 11.51
C SER A 213 -14.92 1.62 10.70
N PRO A 214 -15.59 0.73 9.94
CA PRO A 214 -14.95 -0.35 9.17
C PRO A 214 -13.86 0.09 8.17
N HIS A 215 -13.79 1.39 7.86
CA HIS A 215 -12.82 1.96 6.92
C HIS A 215 -12.07 3.18 7.47
N HIS A 216 -12.01 3.35 8.81
CA HIS A 216 -11.32 4.48 9.45
C HIS A 216 -9.83 4.59 9.06
N TRP A 217 -9.24 3.51 8.54
CA TRP A 217 -7.85 3.48 8.12
C TRP A 217 -7.61 4.21 6.80
N LEU A 218 -8.66 4.47 6.01
CA LEU A 218 -8.60 5.28 4.78
C LEU A 218 -8.29 6.75 5.07
N ASP A 219 -8.73 7.26 6.23
CA ASP A 219 -8.51 8.64 6.65
C ASP A 219 -7.00 8.96 6.80
N TYR A 220 -6.15 7.94 6.88
CA TYR A 220 -4.69 8.10 6.90
C TYR A 220 -4.04 8.09 5.51
N LEU A 221 -4.73 7.64 4.46
CA LEU A 221 -4.16 7.49 3.11
C LEU A 221 -4.58 8.59 2.16
N MET A 222 -5.77 9.16 2.37
CA MET A 222 -6.32 10.17 1.49
C MET A 222 -7.19 11.15 2.26
N PRO A 223 -7.31 12.40 1.77
CA PRO A 223 -8.20 13.40 2.37
C PRO A 223 -9.67 12.96 2.31
N GLY A 224 -10.45 13.42 3.29
CA GLY A 224 -11.89 13.17 3.38
C GLY A 224 -12.71 13.87 2.28
N ASP A 225 -14.01 13.56 2.22
CA ASP A 225 -14.98 14.10 1.24
C ASP A 225 -15.27 15.61 1.39
N ASN A 226 -14.74 16.27 2.41
CA ASN A 226 -14.84 17.71 2.59
C ASN A 226 -13.97 18.43 1.54
N GLN A 227 -14.58 18.60 0.36
CA GLN A 227 -14.09 19.20 -0.90
C GLN A 227 -13.34 20.54 -0.76
N SER A 228 -13.35 21.20 0.41
CA SER A 228 -12.67 22.47 0.63
C SER A 228 -11.18 22.33 0.98
N SER A 229 -10.72 21.16 1.46
CA SER A 229 -9.33 21.06 1.96
C SER A 229 -8.31 20.65 0.90
N ILE A 230 -8.73 19.99 -0.18
CA ILE A 230 -7.78 19.45 -1.18
C ILE A 230 -7.25 20.56 -2.09
N THR A 231 -8.12 21.49 -2.50
CA THR A 231 -7.72 22.67 -3.28
C THR A 231 -6.85 23.62 -2.46
N ASP A 232 -7.19 23.87 -1.19
CA ASP A 232 -6.45 24.83 -0.36
C ASP A 232 -5.07 24.33 0.10
N THR A 233 -4.87 23.01 0.18
CA THR A 233 -3.57 22.44 0.62
C THR A 233 -2.55 22.33 -0.52
N LEU A 234 -3.00 22.37 -1.78
CA LEU A 234 -2.16 22.18 -2.97
C LEU A 234 -2.17 23.38 -3.94
N SER A 235 -3.03 24.38 -3.75
CA SER A 235 -3.17 25.53 -4.64
C SER A 235 -2.70 26.81 -3.94
N THR A 236 -1.68 27.47 -4.51
CA THR A 236 -1.17 28.78 -4.05
C THR A 236 -1.74 29.94 -4.86
N ASP A 237 -2.71 29.72 -5.76
CA ASP A 237 -3.27 30.78 -6.60
C ASP A 237 -4.79 30.92 -6.41
N ASP A 238 -5.15 32.19 -6.15
CA ASP A 238 -6.48 32.72 -5.89
C ASP A 238 -7.16 33.02 -7.24
N ASP A 239 -7.91 32.06 -7.79
CA ASP A 239 -8.91 32.38 -8.81
C ASP A 239 -10.13 31.45 -8.70
N ALA A 240 -11.22 32.02 -8.22
CA ALA A 240 -12.48 31.34 -7.98
C ALA A 240 -13.29 31.21 -9.27
N VAL A 241 -13.38 29.99 -9.80
CA VAL A 241 -14.36 29.62 -10.84
C VAL A 241 -15.16 28.38 -10.38
N ALA A 242 -16.46 28.39 -10.68
CA ALA A 242 -17.49 27.41 -10.28
C ALA A 242 -17.10 25.94 -10.54
N PRO A 243 -17.76 24.95 -9.87
CA PRO A 243 -17.26 23.59 -9.77
C PRO A 243 -17.50 22.81 -11.07
N ASN A 244 -16.63 23.01 -12.05
CA ASN A 244 -16.36 21.96 -13.01
C ASN A 244 -15.78 20.81 -12.20
N PHE A 245 -16.47 19.66 -12.13
CA PHE A 245 -15.90 18.43 -11.59
C PHE A 245 -14.58 18.18 -12.33
N ASN A 246 -13.45 18.43 -11.66
CA ASN A 246 -12.15 18.29 -12.30
C ASN A 246 -11.84 16.79 -12.47
N LYS A 247 -10.98 16.44 -13.44
CA LYS A 247 -10.67 15.02 -13.72
C LYS A 247 -9.97 14.39 -12.53
N PHE A 248 -9.21 15.17 -11.77
CA PHE A 248 -8.67 14.79 -10.48
C PHE A 248 -9.74 14.26 -9.50
N ASP A 249 -10.88 14.93 -9.35
CA ASP A 249 -11.97 14.56 -8.43
C ASP A 249 -12.61 13.25 -8.88
N GLN A 250 -12.74 13.05 -10.20
CA GLN A 250 -13.20 11.78 -10.77
C GLN A 250 -12.25 10.62 -10.40
N LEU A 251 -10.94 10.81 -10.55
CA LEU A 251 -9.93 9.81 -10.16
C LEU A 251 -9.95 9.53 -8.64
N MET A 252 -10.12 10.57 -7.83
CA MET A 252 -10.22 10.45 -6.37
C MET A 252 -11.48 9.73 -5.93
N MET A 253 -12.63 10.03 -6.53
CA MET A 253 -13.89 9.32 -6.25
C MET A 253 -13.80 7.84 -6.62
N GLU A 254 -13.21 7.52 -7.77
CA GLU A 254 -13.03 6.13 -8.19
C GLU A 254 -12.07 5.39 -7.25
N THR A 255 -10.95 6.03 -6.91
CA THR A 255 -9.98 5.46 -5.95
C THR A 255 -10.68 5.16 -4.62
N ARG A 256 -11.46 6.12 -4.08
CA ARG A 256 -12.21 5.91 -2.84
C ARG A 256 -13.20 4.75 -2.96
N ALA A 257 -13.93 4.63 -4.07
CA ALA A 257 -14.86 3.53 -4.30
C ALA A 257 -14.15 2.16 -4.31
N VAL A 258 -12.98 2.07 -4.94
CA VAL A 258 -12.17 0.85 -4.95
C VAL A 258 -11.68 0.52 -3.54
N LEU A 259 -11.16 1.49 -2.80
CA LEU A 259 -10.62 1.25 -1.46
C LEU A 259 -11.69 0.92 -0.41
N LEU A 260 -12.94 1.36 -0.62
CA LEU A 260 -14.11 1.01 0.20
C LEU A 260 -14.71 -0.36 -0.16
N SER A 261 -14.28 -0.98 -1.28
CA SER A 261 -14.80 -2.28 -1.71
C SER A 261 -14.42 -3.41 -0.74
N ALA A 262 -15.29 -4.41 -0.63
CA ALA A 262 -15.04 -5.59 0.20
C ALA A 262 -13.86 -6.41 -0.37
N GLU A 263 -13.74 -6.43 -1.70
CA GLU A 263 -12.67 -7.08 -2.44
C GLU A 263 -11.31 -6.47 -2.04
N PHE A 264 -11.18 -5.14 -2.05
CA PHE A 264 -9.94 -4.48 -1.63
C PHE A 264 -9.64 -4.72 -0.14
N GLY A 265 -10.67 -4.70 0.72
CA GLY A 265 -10.52 -5.04 2.14
C GLY A 265 -9.90 -6.42 2.36
N ASN A 266 -10.37 -7.43 1.62
CA ASN A 266 -9.82 -8.80 1.66
C ASN A 266 -8.37 -8.84 1.16
N ILE A 267 -8.04 -8.08 0.11
CA ILE A 267 -6.68 -7.97 -0.41
C ILE A 267 -5.73 -7.38 0.65
N VAL A 268 -6.16 -6.32 1.35
CA VAL A 268 -5.39 -5.71 2.43
C VAL A 268 -5.17 -6.70 3.57
N GLU A 269 -6.22 -7.39 4.03
CA GLU A 269 -6.11 -8.39 5.10
C GLU A 269 -5.14 -9.51 4.72
N LYS A 270 -5.28 -10.08 3.52
CA LYS A 270 -4.40 -11.15 3.03
C LYS A 270 -2.94 -10.69 2.90
N SER A 271 -2.73 -9.48 2.40
CA SER A 271 -1.39 -8.91 2.25
C SER A 271 -0.72 -8.66 3.60
N LEU A 272 -1.49 -8.20 4.60
CA LEU A 272 -0.99 -8.04 5.97
C LEU A 272 -0.64 -9.38 6.61
N GLU A 273 -1.45 -10.43 6.42
CA GLU A 273 -1.12 -11.78 6.91
C GLU A 273 0.20 -12.29 6.33
N VAL A 274 0.37 -12.22 5.01
CA VAL A 274 1.61 -12.60 4.32
C VAL A 274 2.79 -11.75 4.79
N GLY A 275 2.56 -10.45 4.98
CA GLY A 275 3.57 -9.55 5.52
C GLY A 275 4.00 -9.90 6.95
N VAL A 276 3.06 -10.29 7.82
CA VAL A 276 3.35 -10.78 9.17
C VAL A 276 4.16 -12.07 9.11
N ASP A 277 3.81 -13.01 8.23
CA ASP A 277 4.54 -14.27 8.07
C ASP A 277 5.98 -14.02 7.57
N GLY A 278 6.15 -13.16 6.56
CA GLY A 278 7.47 -12.75 6.09
C GLY A 278 8.32 -12.04 7.17
N LEU A 279 7.68 -11.27 8.03
CA LEU A 279 8.33 -10.58 9.14
C LEU A 279 8.86 -11.58 10.17
N MET A 280 8.08 -12.63 10.44
CA MET A 280 8.48 -13.71 11.33
C MET A 280 9.66 -14.49 10.77
N GLU A 281 9.68 -14.80 9.47
CA GLU A 281 10.80 -15.46 8.82
C GLU A 281 12.10 -14.64 8.91
N GLU A 282 12.02 -13.33 8.68
CA GLU A 282 13.17 -12.43 8.83
C GLU A 282 13.65 -12.38 10.29
N MET A 283 12.70 -12.36 11.24
CA MET A 283 13.01 -12.40 12.66
C MET A 283 13.75 -13.69 13.03
N GLU A 284 13.30 -14.84 12.53
CA GLU A 284 13.95 -16.14 12.75
C GLU A 284 15.35 -16.21 12.13
N ALA A 285 15.51 -15.71 10.91
CA ALA A 285 16.81 -15.63 10.24
C ALA A 285 17.79 -14.78 11.08
N SER A 286 17.30 -13.66 11.62
CA SER A 286 18.08 -12.77 12.48
C SER A 286 18.48 -13.42 13.81
N LEU A 287 17.75 -14.44 14.27
CA LEU A 287 17.96 -15.17 15.53
C LEU A 287 18.75 -16.47 15.35
N ALA A 288 18.86 -16.99 14.13
CA ALA A 288 19.46 -18.30 13.82
C ALA A 288 20.97 -18.43 14.20
N GLY A 289 21.65 -17.33 14.52
CA GLY A 289 23.00 -17.32 15.09
C GLY A 289 23.06 -17.62 16.60
N SER A 290 21.91 -17.74 17.27
CA SER A 290 21.78 -18.09 18.69
C SER A 290 21.01 -19.40 18.84
N SER A 291 21.54 -20.31 19.64
CA SER A 291 21.22 -21.75 19.71
C SER A 291 19.82 -22.14 20.20
N SER A 292 18.79 -21.29 20.04
CA SER A 292 17.44 -21.61 20.49
C SER A 292 16.35 -21.14 19.52
N LYS A 293 16.07 -21.98 18.52
CA LYS A 293 14.90 -21.81 17.62
C LYS A 293 13.56 -22.13 18.29
N ALA A 294 13.56 -22.87 19.41
CA ALA A 294 12.34 -23.38 20.03
C ALA A 294 12.05 -22.85 21.45
N SER A 295 13.07 -22.44 22.23
CA SER A 295 12.83 -22.08 23.64
C SER A 295 12.37 -20.64 23.86
N GLY A 296 12.29 -19.82 22.80
CA GLY A 296 12.00 -18.39 22.88
C GLY A 296 13.08 -17.57 23.61
N ILE A 297 12.93 -16.25 23.60
CA ILE A 297 13.79 -15.31 24.32
C ILE A 297 12.96 -14.35 25.18
N PRO A 298 13.50 -13.85 26.31
CA PRO A 298 12.81 -12.84 27.11
C PRO A 298 12.49 -11.58 26.30
N LEU A 299 11.31 -11.01 26.49
CA LEU A 299 10.83 -9.83 25.78
C LEU A 299 11.80 -8.64 25.84
N ALA A 300 12.45 -8.41 26.99
CA ALA A 300 13.48 -7.37 27.15
C ALA A 300 14.63 -7.50 26.14
N ARG A 301 15.00 -8.73 25.76
CA ARG A 301 16.05 -9.00 24.77
C ARG A 301 15.52 -8.92 23.33
N LEU A 302 14.21 -9.12 23.16
CA LEU A 302 13.52 -9.05 21.87
C LEU A 302 13.27 -7.60 21.43
N VAL A 303 12.95 -6.70 22.37
CA VAL A 303 12.57 -5.29 22.10
C VAL A 303 13.55 -4.53 21.19
N PRO A 304 14.88 -4.58 21.40
CA PRO A 304 15.81 -3.91 20.49
C PRO A 304 15.79 -4.49 19.07
N ARG A 305 15.47 -5.78 18.94
CA ARG A 305 15.42 -6.45 17.64
C ARG A 305 14.12 -6.14 16.90
N VAL A 306 13.02 -6.06 17.63
CA VAL A 306 11.74 -5.55 17.13
C VAL A 306 11.88 -4.11 16.62
N ALA A 307 12.59 -3.23 17.35
CA ALA A 307 12.89 -1.88 16.89
C ALA A 307 13.63 -1.86 15.55
N GLN A 308 14.66 -2.70 15.42
CA GLN A 308 15.47 -2.79 14.19
C GLN A 308 14.68 -3.37 13.01
N MET A 309 13.70 -4.22 13.26
CA MET A 309 12.93 -4.84 12.19
C MET A 309 12.06 -3.81 11.43
N GLY A 310 11.57 -2.77 12.12
CA GLY A 310 10.85 -1.66 11.47
C GLY A 310 11.68 -0.93 10.41
N LEU A 311 13.00 -0.86 10.59
CA LEU A 311 13.96 -0.30 9.63
C LEU A 311 14.16 -1.22 8.42
N LEU A 312 14.41 -2.51 8.68
CA LEU A 312 14.71 -3.50 7.63
C LEU A 312 13.57 -3.67 6.64
N LEU A 313 12.32 -3.48 7.08
CA LEU A 313 11.14 -3.49 6.22
C LEU A 313 11.20 -2.42 5.11
N LEU A 314 11.90 -1.31 5.36
CA LEU A 314 11.85 -0.09 4.58
C LEU A 314 13.19 0.28 3.91
N GLU A 315 14.27 -0.48 4.15
CA GLU A 315 15.66 -0.09 3.83
C GLU A 315 15.99 -0.09 2.32
N ASP A 316 15.52 -1.08 1.55
CA ASP A 316 15.67 -1.12 0.09
C ASP A 316 14.30 -1.41 -0.56
N PRO A 317 13.59 -0.39 -1.06
CA PRO A 317 12.28 -0.58 -1.68
C PRO A 317 12.29 -1.52 -2.88
N ILE A 318 13.37 -1.51 -3.68
CA ILE A 318 13.47 -2.28 -4.92
C ILE A 318 13.73 -3.76 -4.60
N LYS A 319 14.53 -4.01 -3.56
CA LYS A 319 14.80 -5.37 -3.06
C LYS A 319 13.89 -5.77 -1.91
N SER A 320 12.86 -4.98 -1.59
CA SER A 320 11.99 -5.27 -0.47
C SER A 320 11.28 -6.58 -0.73
N ARG A 321 11.76 -7.63 -0.05
CA ARG A 321 11.19 -8.97 -0.09
C ARG A 321 9.70 -8.93 0.22
N PHE A 322 9.28 -8.01 1.09
CA PHE A 322 7.89 -7.80 1.49
C PHE A 322 7.00 -7.37 0.33
N ILE A 323 7.46 -6.42 -0.49
CA ILE A 323 6.72 -6.01 -1.69
C ILE A 323 6.62 -7.16 -2.68
N GLN A 324 7.70 -7.93 -2.84
CA GLN A 324 7.72 -9.09 -3.74
C GLN A 324 6.77 -10.20 -3.26
N MET A 325 6.70 -10.44 -1.94
CA MET A 325 5.76 -11.39 -1.34
C MET A 325 4.31 -10.97 -1.57
N ILE A 326 3.98 -9.69 -1.33
CA ILE A 326 2.63 -9.16 -1.57
C ILE A 326 2.25 -9.26 -3.05
N ARG A 327 3.18 -8.93 -3.95
CA ARG A 327 2.96 -9.07 -5.40
C ARG A 327 2.74 -10.52 -5.82
N GLY A 328 3.43 -11.47 -5.18
CA GLY A 328 3.31 -12.89 -5.48
C GLY A 328 1.99 -13.53 -5.04
N ILE A 329 1.11 -12.79 -4.37
CA ILE A 329 -0.22 -13.26 -3.98
C ILE A 329 -1.12 -13.31 -5.24
N PRO A 330 -1.63 -14.48 -5.65
CA PRO A 330 -2.46 -14.61 -6.85
C PRO A 330 -3.70 -13.70 -6.82
N GLU A 331 -4.32 -13.54 -5.65
CA GLU A 331 -5.49 -12.69 -5.46
C GLU A 331 -5.17 -11.21 -5.71
N VAL A 332 -3.96 -10.76 -5.36
CA VAL A 332 -3.49 -9.39 -5.63
C VAL A 332 -3.35 -9.16 -7.13
N GLU A 333 -2.73 -10.11 -7.84
CA GLU A 333 -2.57 -10.04 -9.30
C GLU A 333 -3.94 -9.98 -10.00
N ILE A 334 -4.83 -10.92 -9.68
CA ILE A 334 -6.18 -11.00 -10.25
C ILE A 334 -6.95 -9.70 -9.98
N PHE A 335 -6.89 -9.18 -8.75
CA PHE A 335 -7.56 -7.94 -8.38
C PHE A 335 -7.12 -6.77 -9.26
N PHE A 336 -5.80 -6.56 -9.44
CA PHE A 336 -5.30 -5.45 -10.24
C PHE A 336 -5.54 -5.63 -11.75
N THR A 337 -5.50 -6.86 -12.25
CA THR A 337 -5.91 -7.15 -13.64
C THR A 337 -7.38 -6.78 -13.86
N LEU A 338 -8.27 -7.15 -12.95
CA LEU A 338 -9.70 -6.82 -13.05
C LEU A 338 -9.94 -5.32 -12.88
N LEU A 339 -9.25 -4.65 -11.95
CA LEU A 339 -9.35 -3.20 -11.76
C LEU A 339 -8.98 -2.45 -13.04
N TYR A 340 -7.89 -2.87 -13.69
CA TYR A 340 -7.43 -2.27 -14.93
C TYR A 340 -8.35 -2.61 -16.12
N ALA A 341 -8.90 -3.82 -16.18
CA ALA A 341 -9.82 -4.24 -17.24
C ALA A 341 -11.24 -3.67 -17.08
N ASN A 342 -11.60 -3.12 -15.91
CA ASN A 342 -12.90 -2.55 -15.65
C ASN A 342 -13.07 -1.20 -16.38
N MET A 343 -13.43 -1.27 -17.65
CA MET A 343 -13.70 -0.10 -18.49
C MET A 343 -15.08 0.48 -18.13
N PRO A 344 -15.21 1.80 -17.89
CA PRO A 344 -16.53 2.40 -17.67
C PRO A 344 -17.41 2.14 -18.90
N ALA A 345 -18.65 1.68 -18.66
CA ALA A 345 -19.64 1.52 -19.72
C ALA A 345 -19.85 2.86 -20.43
N SER A 346 -19.74 2.85 -21.76
CA SER A 346 -19.82 4.03 -22.63
C SER A 346 -21.15 4.75 -22.53
#